data_AF-A0A2H0R1S7-F1
#
_entry.id   AF-A0A2H0R1S7-F1
#
_cell.length_a   1.000
_cell.length_b   1.000
_cell.length_c   1.000
_cell.angle_alpha   90.00
_cell.angle_beta   90.00
_cell.angle_gamma   90.00
#
_symmetry.space_group_name_H-M   'P 1'
#
loop_
_entity.id
_entity.type
_entity.pdbx_description
1 polymer ?
#
loop_
_entity_poly.entity_id
_entity_poly.type
_entity_poly.pdbx_seq_one_letter_code
_entity_poly.pdbx_strand_id
1 'polypeptide(L)'
;MFNFSKSVFKILIPIVVVTVLVMPVFVIAQSTGNTGDTTSTGSTGDAPINSLIEIKNPFKQNTIEGLITTIIKDILIPIGSVVAVVMVIYAGFLFVIARGDTGQITKAKDALLGAVIGAAILLGAWIISEAIGKTISQLRI
;
A
#
# COMPACT_ATOMS: atom_id res chain seq x y z
N MET A 1 0.02 -3.60 -40.68
CA MET A 1 -0.56 -2.24 -40.66
C MET A 1 -1.58 -2.19 -39.52
N PHE A 2 -1.14 -1.75 -38.32
CA PHE A 2 -2.02 -1.67 -37.14
C PHE A 2 -2.88 -0.40 -37.25
N ASN A 3 -4.18 -0.57 -37.54
CA ASN A 3 -5.14 0.53 -37.60
C ASN A 3 -5.61 0.87 -36.18
N PHE A 4 -4.93 1.81 -35.53
CA PHE A 4 -5.36 2.36 -34.24
C PHE A 4 -6.45 3.41 -34.45
N SER A 5 -7.68 3.07 -34.06
CA SER A 5 -8.82 4.00 -34.04
C SER A 5 -8.64 5.06 -32.95
N LYS A 6 -9.10 6.30 -33.20
CA LYS A 6 -8.95 7.45 -32.30
C LYS A 6 -9.52 7.22 -30.89
N SER A 7 -10.48 6.30 -30.74
CA SER A 7 -11.05 5.92 -29.45
C SER A 7 -10.08 5.13 -28.57
N VAL A 8 -9.16 4.39 -29.19
CA VAL A 8 -8.16 3.57 -28.48
C VAL A 8 -7.09 4.46 -27.86
N PHE A 9 -6.70 5.54 -28.54
CA PHE A 9 -5.70 6.50 -28.05
C PHE A 9 -6.17 7.26 -26.79
N LYS A 10 -7.46 7.56 -26.69
CA LYS A 10 -8.06 8.23 -25.52
C LYS A 10 -8.07 7.37 -24.25
N ILE A 11 -8.16 6.04 -24.41
CA ILE A 11 -8.11 5.06 -23.31
C ILE A 11 -6.67 4.64 -23.00
N LEU A 12 -5.78 4.66 -23.98
CA LEU A 12 -4.39 4.23 -23.81
C LEU A 12 -3.55 5.24 -23.02
N ILE A 13 -3.76 6.56 -23.18
CA ILE A 13 -3.08 7.58 -22.37
C ILE A 13 -3.29 7.39 -20.86
N PRO A 14 -4.54 7.29 -20.33
CA PRO A 14 -4.73 7.12 -18.90
C PRO A 14 -4.23 5.74 -18.41
N ILE A 15 -4.37 4.68 -19.22
CA ILE A 15 -3.87 3.35 -18.86
C ILE A 15 -2.34 3.32 -18.74
N VAL A 16 -1.64 3.94 -19.68
CA VAL A 16 -0.16 4.00 -19.66
C VAL A 16 0.32 4.87 -18.50
N VAL A 17 -0.35 6.00 -18.24
CA VAL A 17 -0.03 6.86 -17.09
C VAL A 17 -0.24 6.13 -15.77
N VAL A 18 -1.36 5.41 -15.60
CA VAL A 18 -1.61 4.60 -14.40
C VAL A 18 -0.56 3.48 -14.27
N THR A 19 -0.16 2.85 -15.37
CA THR A 19 0.85 1.77 -15.33
C THR A 19 2.23 2.29 -14.94
N VAL A 20 2.63 3.46 -15.45
CA VAL A 20 3.91 4.12 -15.12
C VAL A 20 3.92 4.63 -13.67
N LEU A 21 2.79 5.12 -13.16
CA LEU A 21 2.67 5.62 -11.79
C LEU A 21 2.65 4.48 -10.75
N VAL A 22 2.19 3.29 -11.13
CA VAL A 22 2.18 2.09 -10.26
C VAL A 22 3.51 1.33 -10.33
N MET A 23 4.29 1.46 -11.41
CA MET A 23 5.59 0.81 -11.59
C MET A 23 6.61 1.03 -10.44
N PRO A 24 6.77 2.22 -9.82
CA PRO A 24 7.68 2.39 -8.69
C PRO A 24 7.27 1.62 -7.43
N VAL A 25 6.00 1.22 -7.29
CA VAL A 25 5.55 0.41 -6.14
C VAL A 25 6.19 -0.99 -6.17
N PHE A 26 6.46 -1.55 -7.36
CA PHE A 26 7.14 -2.84 -7.50
C PHE A 26 8.66 -2.75 -7.29
N VAL A 27 9.27 -1.59 -7.52
CA VAL A 27 10.71 -1.36 -7.32
C VAL A 27 11.07 -1.26 -5.83
N ILE A 28 10.18 -0.69 -5.01
CA ILE A 28 10.39 -0.54 -3.55
C ILE A 28 10.14 -1.86 -2.79
N ALA A 29 9.65 -2.91 -3.46
CA ALA A 29 9.56 -4.26 -2.89
C ALA A 29 10.89 -5.01 -2.85
N GLN A 30 11.95 -4.47 -3.47
CA GLN A 30 13.29 -5.01 -3.34
C GLN A 30 13.84 -4.58 -1.99
N SER A 31 13.86 -5.54 -1.05
CA SER A 31 14.76 -5.56 0.08
C SER A 31 16.12 -5.04 -0.40
N THR A 32 16.49 -3.85 0.07
CA THR A 32 17.87 -3.40 0.00
C THR A 32 18.65 -4.35 0.90
N GLY A 33 19.11 -5.45 0.31
CA GLY A 33 20.13 -6.30 0.88
C GLY A 33 21.39 -5.46 1.01
N ASN A 34 21.56 -4.82 2.17
CA ASN A 34 22.78 -4.15 2.53
C ASN A 34 23.90 -5.19 2.64
N THR A 35 24.59 -5.42 1.52
CA THR A 35 25.87 -6.13 1.49
C THR A 35 26.94 -5.15 1.94
N GLY A 36 27.50 -5.44 3.13
CA GLY A 36 28.76 -4.88 3.63
C GLY A 36 28.64 -3.60 4.46
N ASP A 37 28.79 -3.71 5.77
CA ASP A 37 30.11 -3.44 6.35
C ASP A 37 30.27 -4.13 7.71
N THR A 38 31.53 -4.28 8.09
CA THR A 38 32.17 -5.33 8.85
C THR A 38 32.45 -4.83 10.26
N THR A 39 32.16 -5.61 11.30
CA THR A 39 32.99 -5.59 12.50
C THR A 39 33.10 -7.00 13.07
N SER A 40 33.87 -7.82 12.36
CA SER A 40 34.49 -9.00 12.93
C SER A 40 35.68 -8.55 13.78
N THR A 41 35.51 -8.50 15.10
CA THR A 41 36.65 -8.64 16.03
C THR A 41 36.57 -10.05 16.58
N GLY A 42 37.55 -10.86 16.18
CA GLY A 42 37.58 -12.29 16.43
C GLY A 42 37.62 -12.66 17.91
N SER A 43 36.99 -13.78 18.22
CA SER A 43 37.42 -14.64 19.32
C SER A 43 37.48 -16.06 18.80
N THR A 44 38.69 -16.61 18.85
CA THR A 44 39.05 -18.00 18.65
C THR A 44 38.22 -18.92 19.55
N GLY A 45 37.52 -19.88 18.96
CA GLY A 45 36.76 -20.89 19.70
C GLY A 45 36.11 -21.88 18.74
N ASP A 46 36.75 -23.04 18.61
CA ASP A 46 36.33 -24.24 17.90
C ASP A 46 34.85 -24.62 18.22
N ALA A 47 33.95 -24.64 17.22
CA ALA A 47 32.60 -25.21 17.32
C ALA A 47 31.94 -25.47 15.94
N PRO A 48 31.09 -26.51 15.80
CA PRO A 48 30.78 -27.19 14.53
C PRO A 48 29.66 -26.52 13.72
N ILE A 49 29.75 -26.64 12.39
CA ILE A 49 28.69 -26.62 11.36
C ILE A 49 27.26 -26.35 11.87
N ASN A 50 26.98 -25.11 12.24
CA ASN A 50 25.63 -24.60 12.47
C ASN A 50 25.55 -23.17 11.94
N SER A 51 25.94 -22.99 10.67
CA SER A 51 25.45 -21.86 9.89
C SER A 51 23.94 -22.06 9.70
N LEU A 52 23.18 -21.77 10.75
CA LEU A 52 21.75 -21.54 10.62
C LEU A 52 21.65 -20.41 9.59
N ILE A 53 21.19 -20.77 8.40
CA ILE A 53 20.53 -19.86 7.50
C ILE A 53 19.45 -19.19 8.36
N GLU A 54 19.73 -17.99 8.87
CA GLU A 54 18.76 -17.22 9.61
C GLU A 54 17.71 -16.78 8.60
N ILE A 55 16.69 -17.63 8.37
CA ILE A 55 15.51 -17.24 7.61
C ILE A 55 14.87 -16.13 8.43
N LYS A 56 15.21 -14.88 8.09
CA LYS A 56 14.62 -13.68 8.66
C LYS A 56 13.13 -13.78 8.40
N ASN A 57 12.38 -14.08 9.45
CA ASN A 57 10.94 -14.29 9.35
C ASN A 57 10.31 -13.03 8.73
N PRO A 58 9.69 -13.11 7.53
CA PRO A 58 9.13 -11.94 6.85
C PRO A 58 7.98 -11.29 7.62
N PHE A 59 7.55 -11.90 8.73
CA PHE A 59 6.47 -11.41 9.60
C PHE A 59 6.94 -10.58 10.80
N LYS A 60 8.24 -10.23 10.89
CA LYS A 60 8.90 -9.41 11.94
C LYS A 60 8.74 -9.89 13.38
N GLN A 61 7.77 -10.73 13.73
CA GLN A 61 7.54 -11.36 15.03
C GLN A 61 6.83 -12.72 14.86
N ASN A 62 7.19 -13.71 15.68
CA ASN A 62 6.56 -15.04 15.72
C ASN A 62 5.20 -15.02 16.45
N THR A 63 4.35 -14.02 16.17
CA THR A 63 3.07 -13.82 16.85
C THR A 63 2.04 -13.27 15.87
N ILE A 64 0.78 -13.71 16.00
CA ILE A 64 -0.34 -13.32 15.11
C ILE A 64 -0.49 -11.79 15.01
N GLU A 65 -0.19 -11.06 16.09
CA GLU A 65 -0.18 -9.59 16.11
C GLU A 65 0.85 -8.95 15.17
N GLY A 66 2.04 -9.55 15.05
CA GLY A 66 3.07 -9.10 14.11
C GLY A 66 2.62 -9.29 12.67
N LEU A 67 1.89 -10.38 12.40
CA LEU A 67 1.29 -10.68 11.11
C LEU A 67 0.21 -9.65 10.73
N ILE A 68 -0.74 -9.39 11.64
CA ILE A 68 -1.79 -8.38 11.45
C ILE A 68 -1.19 -6.99 11.25
N THR A 69 -0.21 -6.60 12.06
CA THR A 69 0.39 -5.27 11.99
C THR A 69 1.20 -5.10 10.71
N THR A 70 1.95 -6.12 10.29
CA THR A 70 2.74 -6.10 9.05
C THR A 70 1.83 -6.05 7.82
N ILE A 71 0.77 -6.86 7.77
CA ILE A 71 -0.17 -6.83 6.62
C ILE A 71 -0.86 -5.48 6.51
N ILE A 72 -1.33 -4.93 7.64
CA ILE A 72 -2.03 -3.64 7.61
C ILE A 72 -1.06 -2.50 7.24
N LYS A 73 0.12 -2.42 7.87
CA LYS A 73 1.06 -1.32 7.62
C LYS A 73 1.82 -1.42 6.30
N ASP A 74 2.34 -2.59 5.95
CA ASP A 74 3.22 -2.74 4.79
C ASP A 74 2.44 -3.03 3.50
N ILE A 75 1.22 -3.60 3.57
CA ILE A 75 0.40 -3.92 2.39
C ILE A 75 -0.82 -2.99 2.27
N LEU A 76 -1.64 -2.87 3.32
CA LEU A 76 -2.97 -2.29 3.17
C LEU A 76 -2.95 -0.76 3.09
N ILE A 77 -2.12 -0.11 3.91
CA ILE A 77 -1.97 1.36 3.93
C ILE A 77 -1.44 1.92 2.60
N PRO A 78 -0.31 1.44 2.02
CA PRO A 78 0.22 2.03 0.80
C PRO A 78 -0.71 1.84 -0.40
N ILE A 79 -1.30 0.65 -0.56
CA ILE A 79 -2.25 0.37 -1.64
C ILE A 79 -3.56 1.14 -1.44
N GLY A 80 -4.11 1.13 -0.23
CA GLY A 80 -5.34 1.85 0.09
C GLY A 80 -5.19 3.36 -0.10
N SER A 81 -4.04 3.94 0.29
CA SER A 81 -3.74 5.36 0.15
C SER A 81 -3.78 5.80 -1.32
N VAL A 82 -3.10 5.07 -2.20
CA VAL A 82 -3.06 5.39 -3.62
C VAL A 82 -4.46 5.27 -4.24
N VAL A 83 -5.19 4.21 -3.92
CA VAL A 83 -6.55 4.01 -4.43
C VAL A 83 -7.51 5.10 -3.95
N ALA A 84 -7.41 5.52 -2.68
CA ALA A 84 -8.24 6.59 -2.13
C ALA A 84 -8.00 7.92 -2.87
N VAL A 85 -6.74 8.27 -3.12
CA VAL A 85 -6.40 9.49 -3.88
C VAL A 85 -6.96 9.44 -5.30
N VAL A 86 -6.83 8.30 -5.99
CA VAL A 86 -7.37 8.13 -7.36
C VAL A 86 -8.89 8.26 -7.38
N MET A 87 -9.59 7.67 -6.41
CA MET A 87 -11.05 7.77 -6.26
C MET A 87 -11.51 9.22 -6.07
N VAL A 88 -10.81 9.99 -5.22
CA VAL A 88 -11.12 11.41 -4.99
C VAL A 88 -10.92 12.24 -6.26
N ILE A 89 -9.81 12.00 -6.98
CA ILE A 89 -9.53 12.68 -8.25
C ILE A 89 -10.61 12.36 -9.29
N TYR A 90 -11.00 11.09 -9.40
CA TYR A 90 -12.05 10.65 -10.32
C TYR A 90 -13.41 11.30 -10.00
N ALA A 91 -13.81 11.32 -8.73
CA ALA A 91 -15.03 11.98 -8.29
C ALA A 91 -15.00 13.50 -8.58
N GLY A 92 -13.84 14.15 -8.38
CA GLY A 92 -13.63 15.56 -8.69
C GLY A 92 -13.79 15.86 -10.18
N PHE A 93 -13.17 15.06 -11.06
CA PHE A 93 -13.34 15.20 -12.51
C PHE A 93 -14.80 15.00 -12.94
N LEU A 94 -15.47 13.98 -12.39
CA LEU A 94 -16.87 13.71 -12.71
C LEU A 94 -17.78 14.89 -12.31
N PHE A 95 -17.49 15.55 -11.19
CA PHE A 95 -18.21 16.74 -10.75
C PHE A 95 -18.02 17.94 -11.69
N VAL A 96 -16.79 18.16 -12.18
CA VAL A 96 -16.48 19.27 -13.12
C VAL A 96 -17.12 19.06 -14.49
N ILE A 97 -17.20 17.81 -14.96
CA ILE A 97 -17.74 17.49 -16.30
C ILE A 97 -19.28 17.50 -16.30
N ALA A 98 -19.93 17.28 -15.15
CA ALA A 98 -21.38 17.17 -15.05
C ALA A 98 -22.15 18.43 -15.50
N ARG A 99 -21.54 19.63 -15.47
CA ARG A 99 -21.98 20.90 -16.12
C ARG A 99 -23.50 21.23 -16.12
N GLY A 100 -24.27 20.74 -15.14
CA GLY A 100 -25.71 21.00 -15.02
C GLY A 100 -26.64 19.86 -15.42
N ASP A 101 -26.11 18.71 -15.87
CA ASP A 101 -26.91 17.49 -16.02
C ASP A 101 -27.16 16.86 -14.63
N THR A 102 -28.43 16.83 -14.22
CA THR A 102 -28.85 16.34 -12.89
C THR A 102 -28.46 14.87 -12.66
N GLY A 103 -28.42 14.06 -13.71
CA GLY A 103 -28.00 12.66 -13.63
C GLY A 103 -26.52 12.53 -13.32
N GLN A 104 -25.66 13.25 -14.04
CA GLN A 104 -24.22 13.23 -13.82
C GLN A 104 -23.81 13.87 -12.49
N ILE A 105 -24.51 14.92 -12.04
CA ILE A 105 -24.30 15.51 -10.71
C ILE A 105 -24.58 14.48 -9.62
N THR A 106 -25.66 13.71 -9.75
CA THR A 106 -26.03 12.67 -8.77
C THR A 106 -24.95 11.59 -8.72
N LYS A 107 -24.51 11.12 -9.90
CA LYS A 107 -23.43 10.13 -10.02
C LYS A 107 -22.10 10.62 -9.44
N ALA A 108 -21.76 11.90 -9.63
CA ALA A 108 -20.58 12.51 -9.05
C ALA A 108 -20.65 12.57 -7.52
N LYS A 109 -21.82 12.87 -6.95
CA LYS A 109 -22.03 12.87 -5.50
C LYS A 109 -21.90 11.47 -4.91
N ASP A 110 -22.46 10.47 -5.56
CA ASP A 110 -22.34 9.07 -5.10
C ASP A 110 -20.88 8.60 -5.13
N ALA A 111 -20.13 8.95 -6.19
CA ALA A 111 -18.70 8.66 -6.29
C ALA A 111 -17.89 9.36 -5.19
N LEU A 112 -18.21 10.63 -4.89
CA LEU A 112 -17.56 11.39 -3.82
C LEU A 112 -17.86 10.78 -2.44
N LEU A 113 -19.11 10.41 -2.18
CA LEU A 113 -19.49 9.69 -0.96
C LEU A 113 -18.72 8.38 -0.82
N GLY A 114 -18.65 7.56 -1.88
CA GLY A 114 -17.84 6.34 -1.89
C GLY A 114 -16.37 6.59 -1.56
N ALA A 115 -15.78 7.65 -2.10
CA ALA A 115 -14.40 8.04 -1.80
C ALA A 115 -14.22 8.47 -0.33
N VAL A 116 -15.18 9.21 0.24
CA VAL A 116 -15.16 9.64 1.65
C VAL A 116 -15.28 8.44 2.58
N ILE A 117 -16.19 7.50 2.30
CA ILE A 117 -16.32 6.26 3.08
C ILE A 117 -15.02 5.45 3.00
N GLY A 118 -14.43 5.30 1.81
CA GLY A 118 -13.15 4.58 1.64
C GLY A 118 -12.01 5.22 2.44
N ALA A 119 -11.90 6.54 2.42
CA ALA A 119 -10.91 7.28 3.22
C ALA A 119 -11.17 7.12 4.73
N ALA A 120 -12.43 7.17 5.16
CA ALA A 120 -12.82 6.98 6.55
C ALA A 120 -12.46 5.57 7.06
N ILE A 121 -12.67 4.53 6.25
CA ILE A 121 -12.28 3.16 6.58
C ILE A 121 -10.76 3.05 6.75
N LEU A 122 -9.98 3.66 5.86
CA LEU A 122 -8.52 3.66 5.94
C LEU A 122 -8.01 4.31 7.23
N LEU A 123 -8.54 5.49 7.57
CA LEU A 123 -8.19 6.18 8.80
C LEU A 123 -8.66 5.40 10.03
N GLY A 124 -9.87 4.82 9.98
CA GLY A 124 -10.42 4.00 11.05
C GLY A 124 -9.59 2.75 11.32
N ALA A 125 -9.13 2.07 10.28
CA ALA A 125 -8.28 0.87 10.40
C ALA A 125 -6.97 1.17 11.15
N TRP A 126 -6.36 2.32 10.88
CA TRP A 126 -5.13 2.74 11.57
C TRP A 126 -5.38 3.03 13.06
N ILE A 127 -6.45 3.76 13.37
CA ILE A 127 -6.83 4.09 14.76
C ILE A 127 -7.14 2.82 15.56
N ILE A 128 -7.89 1.89 14.98
CA ILE A 128 -8.25 0.63 15.63
C ILE A 128 -7.01 -0.23 15.89
N SER A 129 -6.09 -0.33 14.92
CA SER A 129 -4.84 -1.08 15.09
C SER A 129 -3.97 -0.52 16.23
N GLU A 130 -3.85 0.80 16.31
CA GLU A 130 -3.12 1.50 17.38
C GLU A 130 -3.78 1.26 18.76
N ALA A 131 -5.12 1.33 18.83
CA ALA A 131 -5.87 1.12 20.06
C ALA A 131 -5.69 -0.30 20.62
N ILE A 132 -5.74 -1.30 19.75
CA ILE A 132 -5.51 -2.70 20.11
C ILE A 132 -4.07 -2.86 20.61
N GLY A 133 -3.07 -2.40 19.84
CA GLY A 133 -1.66 -2.49 20.21
C GLY A 133 -1.33 -1.82 21.55
N LYS A 134 -1.93 -0.66 21.83
CA LYS A 134 -1.80 0.02 23.13
C LYS A 134 -2.39 -0.78 24.28
N THR A 135 -3.54 -1.41 24.07
CA THR A 135 -4.21 -2.22 25.11
C THR A 135 -3.38 -3.47 25.44
N ILE A 136 -2.85 -4.16 24.42
CA ILE A 136 -1.99 -5.33 24.61
C ILE A 136 -0.69 -4.94 25.31
N SER A 137 -0.08 -3.82 24.93
CA SER A 137 1.14 -3.33 25.58
C SER A 137 0.93 -2.90 27.02
N GLN A 138 -0.28 -2.46 27.41
CA GLN A 138 -0.62 -2.13 28.80
C GLN A 138 -0.90 -3.37 29.66
N LEU A 139 -1.43 -4.45 29.06
CA LEU A 139 -1.68 -5.72 29.74
C LEU A 139 -0.42 -6.59 29.86
N ARG A 140 0.63 -6.29 29.07
CA ARG A 140 1.97 -6.85 29.24
C ARG A 140 2.69 -6.15 30.39
N ILE A 141 2.20 -6.40 31.59
CA ILE A 141 2.92 -6.29 32.88
C ILE A 141 3.26 -7.73 33.30
#